data_AF-A0A1H9QTV2-F1
#
_entry.id   AF-A0A1H9QTV2-F1
#
_cell.length_a   1.000
_cell.length_b   1.000
_cell.length_c   1.000
_cell.angle_alpha   90.00
_cell.angle_beta   90.00
_cell.angle_gamma   90.00
#
_symmetry.space_group_name_H-M   'P 1'
#
loop_
_entity.id
_entity.type
_entity.pdbx_description
1 polymer ?
#
loop_
_entity_poly.entity_id
_entity_poly.type
_entity_poly.pdbx_seq_one_letter_code
_entity_poly.pdbx_strand_id
1 'polypeptide(L)'
;MENVSIGISSIIVAAFIFYFVIKGAVKKALIEVKANEQELILKYRADEMGDKVALKAGFTDGDYFKGIAKEAKESFQKERRDISEQCSAIYLSNKTDEEKYATYRELWQQLVEIDQRVAGQKELEEDVKK
;
A
#
# COMPACT_ATOMS: atom_id res chain seq x y z
N MET A 1 -18.88 68.68 16.17
CA MET A 1 -17.97 67.58 16.58
C MET A 1 -18.57 66.26 16.12
N GLU A 2 -18.60 66.04 14.82
CA GLU A 2 -18.96 64.76 14.21
C GLU A 2 -17.83 64.47 13.23
N ASN A 3 -17.11 63.36 13.42
CA ASN A 3 -16.22 62.71 12.44
C ASN A 3 -15.35 61.59 13.05
N VAL A 4 -15.50 61.28 14.35
CA VAL A 4 -14.69 60.21 14.98
C VAL A 4 -15.35 58.82 14.88
N SER A 5 -16.67 58.75 14.64
CA SER A 5 -17.40 57.46 14.66
C SER A 5 -17.26 56.59 13.39
N ILE A 6 -16.88 57.19 12.25
CA ILE A 6 -16.82 56.49 10.95
C ILE A 6 -15.49 55.73 10.79
N GLY A 7 -14.40 56.23 11.38
CA GLY A 7 -13.07 55.62 11.28
C GLY A 7 -12.94 54.30 12.04
N ILE A 8 -13.41 54.24 13.28
CA ILE A 8 -13.28 53.05 14.14
C ILE A 8 -14.18 51.90 13.63
N SER A 9 -15.40 52.21 13.21
CA SER A 9 -16.35 51.23 12.67
C SER A 9 -15.83 50.57 11.39
N SER A 10 -15.23 51.34 10.48
CA SER A 10 -14.61 50.84 9.26
C SER A 10 -13.38 49.96 9.54
N ILE A 11 -12.57 50.32 10.54
CA ILE A 11 -11.42 49.53 10.98
C ILE A 11 -11.87 48.18 11.56
N ILE A 12 -12.93 48.17 12.37
CA ILE A 12 -13.48 46.94 12.96
C ILE A 12 -14.02 46.02 11.85
N VAL A 13 -14.79 46.55 10.90
CA VAL A 13 -15.31 45.76 9.77
C VAL A 13 -14.18 45.19 8.91
N ALA A 14 -13.14 45.99 8.61
CA ALA A 14 -11.97 45.52 7.88
C ALA A 14 -11.24 44.41 8.63
N ALA A 15 -11.04 44.55 9.95
CA ALA A 15 -10.43 43.51 10.78
C ALA A 15 -11.27 42.22 10.82
N PHE A 16 -12.60 42.32 10.86
CA PHE A 16 -13.50 41.18 10.77
C PHE A 16 -13.39 40.46 9.42
N ILE A 17 -13.40 41.20 8.30
CA ILE A 17 -13.22 40.63 6.97
C ILE A 17 -11.86 39.93 6.88
N PHE A 18 -10.80 40.57 7.36
CA PHE A 18 -9.44 40.01 7.37
C PHE A 18 -9.35 38.72 8.19
N TYR A 19 -10.00 38.68 9.36
CA TYR A 19 -10.11 37.47 10.18
C TYR A 19 -10.79 36.32 9.44
N PHE A 20 -11.89 36.56 8.73
CA PHE A 20 -12.58 35.52 7.97
C PHE A 20 -11.78 35.04 6.75
N VAL A 21 -11.05 35.94 6.08
CA VAL A 21 -10.16 35.59 4.97
C VAL A 21 -9.00 34.71 5.46
N ILE A 22 -8.30 35.12 6.52
CA ILE A 22 -7.22 34.32 7.13
C ILE A 22 -7.77 32.96 7.59
N LYS A 23 -8.90 32.95 8.29
CA LYS A 23 -9.51 31.71 8.79
C LYS A 23 -9.90 30.76 7.65
N GLY A 24 -10.40 31.28 6.53
CA GLY A 24 -10.70 30.51 5.32
C GLY A 24 -9.43 29.94 4.66
N ALA A 25 -8.38 30.76 4.53
CA ALA A 25 -7.10 30.35 3.96
C ALA A 25 -6.41 29.27 4.80
N VAL A 26 -6.38 29.44 6.13
CA VAL A 26 -5.82 28.46 7.07
C VAL A 26 -6.58 27.13 7.00
N LYS A 27 -7.92 27.15 6.90
CA LYS A 27 -8.71 25.93 6.72
C LYS A 27 -8.36 25.20 5.42
N LYS A 28 -8.21 25.92 4.31
CA LYS A 28 -7.83 25.31 3.02
C LYS A 28 -6.44 24.69 3.11
N ALA A 29 -5.45 25.41 3.65
CA ALA A 29 -4.10 24.90 3.83
C ALA A 29 -4.06 23.62 4.70
N LEU A 30 -4.85 23.57 5.79
CA LEU A 30 -4.94 22.36 6.62
C LEU A 30 -5.60 21.17 5.90
N ILE A 31 -6.60 21.43 5.05
CA ILE A 31 -7.24 20.37 4.26
C ILE A 31 -6.26 19.81 3.22
N GLU A 32 -5.51 20.68 2.54
CA GLU A 32 -4.52 20.30 1.53
C GLU A 32 -3.36 19.50 2.14
N VAL A 33 -2.84 19.93 3.31
CA VAL A 33 -1.82 19.17 4.04
C VAL A 33 -2.32 17.78 4.41
N LYS A 34 -3.56 17.67 4.91
CA LYS A 34 -4.16 16.36 5.26
C LYS A 34 -4.38 15.47 4.04
N ALA A 35 -4.81 16.05 2.91
CA ALA A 35 -4.98 15.30 1.67
C ALA A 35 -3.63 14.75 1.17
N ASN A 36 -2.58 15.57 1.18
CA ASN A 36 -1.23 15.15 0.81
C ASN A 36 -0.68 14.08 1.77
N GLU A 37 -0.95 14.19 3.07
CA GLU A 37 -0.56 13.18 4.06
C GLU A 37 -1.25 11.84 3.78
N GLN A 38 -2.56 11.86 3.47
CA GLN A 38 -3.31 10.64 3.12
C GLN A 38 -2.78 9.98 1.85
N GLU A 39 -2.47 10.76 0.82
CA GLU A 39 -1.87 10.27 -0.42
C GLU A 39 -0.50 9.63 -0.16
N LEU A 40 0.34 10.29 0.65
CA LEU A 40 1.65 9.75 1.04
C LEU A 40 1.54 8.45 1.83
N ILE A 41 0.56 8.35 2.74
CA ILE A 41 0.29 7.12 3.51
C ILE A 41 -0.14 5.97 2.59
N LEU A 42 -1.01 6.25 1.62
CA LEU A 42 -1.46 5.24 0.65
C LEU A 42 -0.30 4.72 -0.18
N LYS A 43 0.52 5.63 -0.71
CA LYS A 43 1.74 5.28 -1.44
C LYS A 43 2.67 4.41 -0.62
N TYR A 44 2.97 4.82 0.62
CA TYR A 44 3.83 4.05 1.52
C TYR A 44 3.28 2.64 1.77
N ARG A 45 1.97 2.51 2.00
CA ARG A 45 1.34 1.19 2.20
C ARG A 45 1.42 0.31 0.95
N ALA A 46 1.23 0.90 -0.24
CA ALA A 46 1.35 0.18 -1.49
C ALA A 46 2.79 -0.33 -1.71
N ASP A 47 3.78 0.54 -1.50
CA ASP A 47 5.20 0.21 -1.61
C ASP A 47 5.61 -0.87 -0.59
N GLU A 48 5.25 -0.70 0.69
CA GLU A 48 5.54 -1.67 1.75
C GLU A 48 4.91 -3.05 1.44
N MET A 49 3.70 -3.07 0.91
CA MET A 49 3.02 -4.31 0.53
C MET A 49 3.68 -4.95 -0.70
N GLY A 50 4.06 -4.16 -1.69
CA GLY A 50 4.80 -4.61 -2.87
C GLY A 50 6.13 -5.25 -2.48
N ASP A 51 6.89 -4.62 -1.59
CA ASP A 51 8.16 -5.15 -1.08
C ASP A 51 7.97 -6.49 -0.36
N LYS A 52 6.93 -6.62 0.46
CA LYS A 52 6.60 -7.89 1.12
C LYS A 52 6.31 -9.00 0.11
N VAL A 53 5.54 -8.70 -0.94
CA VAL A 53 5.22 -9.67 -2.01
C VAL A 53 6.50 -10.05 -2.77
N ALA A 54 7.30 -9.07 -3.19
CA ALA A 54 8.54 -9.29 -3.93
C ALA A 54 9.53 -10.15 -3.14
N LEU A 55 9.74 -9.81 -1.86
CA LEU A 55 10.60 -10.57 -0.96
C LEU A 55 10.13 -12.03 -0.85
N LYS A 56 8.83 -12.23 -0.58
CA LYS A 56 8.26 -13.57 -0.35
C LYS A 56 8.21 -14.40 -1.63
N ALA A 57 7.87 -13.81 -2.77
CA ALA A 57 7.88 -14.48 -4.07
C ALA A 57 9.30 -14.88 -4.50
N GLY A 58 10.30 -14.05 -4.17
CA GLY A 58 11.72 -14.31 -4.45
C GLY A 58 12.32 -15.48 -3.66
N PHE A 59 11.73 -15.87 -2.52
CA PHE A 59 12.18 -17.05 -1.77
C PHE A 59 11.88 -18.33 -2.57
N THR A 60 12.86 -18.86 -3.29
CA THR A 60 12.73 -20.13 -4.04
C THR A 60 13.76 -21.16 -3.61
N ASP A 61 14.34 -20.95 -2.43
CA ASP A 61 15.49 -21.71 -1.94
C ASP A 61 15.21 -23.22 -1.89
N GLY A 62 16.26 -24.01 -2.16
CA GLY A 62 16.19 -25.46 -2.25
C GLY A 62 15.65 -26.11 -0.98
N ASP A 63 15.97 -25.52 0.18
CA ASP A 63 15.53 -25.99 1.49
C ASP A 63 14.05 -25.75 1.75
N TYR A 64 13.45 -24.70 1.17
CA TYR A 64 12.02 -24.43 1.32
C TYR A 64 11.17 -25.59 0.77
N PHE A 65 11.64 -26.21 -0.31
CA PHE A 65 10.97 -27.34 -0.95
C PHE A 65 11.60 -28.71 -0.60
N LYS A 66 12.44 -28.77 0.44
CA LYS A 66 13.04 -30.03 0.87
C LYS A 66 11.94 -31.03 1.25
N GLY A 67 12.09 -32.26 0.78
CA GLY A 67 11.14 -33.35 1.02
C GLY A 67 9.98 -33.42 0.03
N ILE A 68 9.83 -32.45 -0.87
CA ILE A 68 8.79 -32.43 -1.91
C ILE A 68 9.32 -33.06 -3.20
N ALA A 69 8.50 -33.85 -3.89
CA ALA A 69 8.79 -34.41 -5.20
C ALA A 69 9.17 -33.33 -6.23
N LYS A 70 10.03 -33.70 -7.18
CA LYS A 70 10.60 -32.76 -8.17
C LYS A 70 9.51 -32.02 -8.97
N GLU A 71 8.49 -32.73 -9.44
CA GLU A 71 7.40 -32.15 -10.25
C GLU A 71 6.59 -31.11 -9.47
N ALA A 72 6.20 -31.43 -8.23
CA ALA A 72 5.48 -30.50 -7.36
C ALA A 72 6.34 -29.28 -6.99
N LYS A 73 7.63 -29.50 -6.71
CA LYS A 73 8.59 -28.41 -6.47
C LYS A 73 8.67 -27.46 -7.66
N GLU A 74 8.84 -27.99 -8.88
CA GLU A 74 8.92 -27.17 -10.11
C GLU A 74 7.64 -26.37 -10.34
N SER A 75 6.47 -26.97 -10.06
CA SER A 75 5.18 -26.26 -10.11
C SER A 75 5.14 -25.08 -9.15
N PHE A 76 5.44 -25.29 -7.86
CA PHE A 76 5.39 -24.22 -6.87
C PHE A 76 6.43 -23.12 -7.15
N GLN A 77 7.63 -23.48 -7.60
CA GLN A 77 8.65 -22.50 -7.99
C GLN A 77 8.18 -21.64 -9.18
N LYS A 78 7.51 -22.26 -10.15
CA LYS A 78 6.91 -21.53 -11.28
C LYS A 78 5.82 -20.57 -10.79
N GLU A 79 4.90 -21.03 -9.95
CA GLU A 79 3.83 -20.18 -9.42
C GLU A 79 4.38 -18.96 -8.65
N ARG A 80 5.41 -19.15 -7.82
CA ARG A 80 6.06 -18.03 -7.12
C ARG A 80 6.77 -17.07 -8.09
N ARG A 81 7.39 -17.59 -9.15
CA ARG A 81 8.00 -16.77 -10.20
C ARG A 81 6.96 -15.94 -10.95
N ASP A 82 5.84 -16.55 -11.32
CA ASP A 82 4.74 -15.86 -11.99
C ASP A 82 4.18 -14.72 -11.11
N ILE A 83 4.11 -14.93 -9.79
CA ILE A 83 3.74 -13.88 -8.83
C ILE A 83 4.81 -12.78 -8.76
N SER A 84 6.10 -13.13 -8.77
CA SER A 84 7.19 -12.15 -8.80
C SER A 84 7.15 -11.27 -10.05
N GLU A 85 6.84 -11.87 -11.20
CA GLU A 85 6.71 -11.16 -12.48
C GLU A 85 5.47 -10.23 -12.45
N GLN A 86 4.33 -10.70 -11.92
CA GLN A 86 3.14 -9.88 -11.70
C GLN A 86 3.41 -8.71 -10.75
N CYS A 87 4.11 -8.94 -9.64
CA CYS A 87 4.48 -7.90 -8.68
C CYS A 87 5.30 -6.80 -9.37
N SER A 88 6.27 -7.18 -10.20
CA SER A 88 7.09 -6.24 -10.99
C SER A 88 6.25 -5.46 -12.01
N ALA A 89 5.28 -6.11 -12.65
CA ALA A 89 4.37 -5.46 -13.58
C ALA A 89 3.45 -4.44 -12.89
N ILE A 90 2.97 -4.74 -11.68
CA ILE A 90 2.16 -3.79 -10.88
C ILE A 90 2.99 -2.57 -10.51
N TYR A 91 4.24 -2.77 -10.07
CA TYR A 91 5.15 -1.69 -9.71
C TYR A 91 5.31 -0.67 -10.85
N LEU A 92 5.53 -1.17 -12.07
CA LEU A 92 5.70 -0.38 -13.29
C LEU A 92 4.39 0.13 -13.92
N SER A 93 3.23 -0.24 -13.37
CA SER A 93 1.94 0.13 -13.93
C SER A 93 1.51 1.55 -13.57
N ASN A 94 0.62 2.11 -14.39
CA ASN A 94 -0.05 3.39 -14.16
C ASN A 94 -1.27 3.29 -13.23
N LYS A 95 -1.42 2.18 -12.49
CA LYS A 95 -2.47 2.03 -11.47
C LYS A 95 -2.29 3.05 -10.35
N THR A 96 -3.39 3.44 -9.73
CA THR A 96 -3.37 4.23 -8.49
C THR A 96 -2.76 3.42 -7.34
N ASP A 97 -2.27 4.09 -6.30
CA ASP A 97 -1.65 3.41 -5.15
C ASP A 97 -2.66 2.50 -4.41
N GLU A 98 -3.94 2.88 -4.38
CA GLU A 98 -5.00 2.06 -3.81
C GLU A 98 -5.22 0.77 -4.61
N GLU A 99 -5.26 0.87 -5.94
CA GLU A 99 -5.35 -0.30 -6.82
C GLU A 99 -4.12 -1.18 -6.73
N LYS A 100 -2.91 -0.60 -6.69
CA LYS A 100 -1.65 -1.34 -6.48
C LYS A 100 -1.70 -2.10 -5.16
N TYR A 101 -2.07 -1.43 -4.08
CA TYR A 101 -2.21 -2.06 -2.76
C TYR A 101 -3.23 -3.21 -2.75
N ALA A 102 -4.39 -3.02 -3.38
CA ALA A 102 -5.39 -4.08 -3.51
C ALA A 102 -4.86 -5.29 -4.27
N THR A 103 -4.21 -5.09 -5.42
CA THR A 103 -3.63 -6.20 -6.20
C THR A 103 -2.46 -6.87 -5.46
N TYR A 104 -1.60 -6.13 -4.76
CA TYR A 104 -0.56 -6.73 -3.93
C TYR A 104 -1.13 -7.60 -2.79
N ARG A 105 -2.29 -7.22 -2.21
CA ARG A 105 -2.97 -8.06 -1.22
C ARG A 105 -3.45 -9.39 -1.79
N GLU A 106 -3.96 -9.39 -3.02
CA GLU A 106 -4.38 -10.61 -3.71
C GLU A 106 -3.18 -11.52 -3.99
N LEU A 107 -2.07 -10.96 -4.51
CA LEU A 107 -0.82 -11.71 -4.72
C LEU A 107 -0.27 -12.29 -3.41
N TRP A 108 -0.39 -11.54 -2.31
CA TRP A 108 -0.01 -12.04 -0.99
C TRP A 108 -0.86 -13.22 -0.54
N GLN A 109 -2.18 -13.19 -0.77
CA GLN A 109 -3.05 -14.32 -0.48
C GLN A 109 -2.65 -15.57 -1.28
N GLN A 110 -2.36 -15.41 -2.57
CA GLN A 110 -1.88 -16.51 -3.41
C GLN A 110 -0.56 -17.10 -2.88
N LEU A 111 0.37 -16.26 -2.41
CA LEU A 111 1.60 -16.73 -1.77
C LEU A 111 1.34 -17.51 -0.48
N VAL A 112 0.36 -17.11 0.32
CA VAL A 112 -0.05 -17.85 1.53
C VAL A 112 -0.66 -19.21 1.17
N GLU A 113 -1.48 -19.28 0.13
CA GLU A 113 -2.05 -20.54 -0.36
C GLU A 113 -0.98 -21.49 -0.92
N ILE A 114 0.03 -20.96 -1.61
CA ILE A 114 1.20 -21.75 -2.02
C ILE A 114 1.89 -22.33 -0.78
N ASP A 115 2.14 -21.53 0.26
CA ASP A 115 2.82 -22.00 1.47
C ASP A 115 2.03 -23.13 2.16
N GLN A 116 0.69 -23.02 2.21
CA GLN A 116 -0.17 -24.07 2.75
C GLN A 116 -0.12 -25.35 1.93
N ARG A 117 -0.15 -25.25 0.59
CA ARG A 117 -0.01 -26.42 -0.30
C ARG A 117 1.36 -27.08 -0.20
N VAL A 118 2.43 -26.29 -0.06
CA VAL A 118 3.79 -26.78 0.19
C VAL A 118 3.86 -27.56 1.51
N ALA A 119 3.26 -27.04 2.58
CA ALA A 119 3.18 -27.74 3.86
C ALA A 119 2.43 -29.06 3.74
N GLY A 120 1.24 -29.06 3.12
CA GLY A 120 0.45 -30.29 2.92
C GLY A 120 1.18 -31.33 2.06
N GLN A 121 1.94 -30.90 1.04
CA GLN A 121 2.76 -31.82 0.24
C GLN A 121 3.90 -32.45 1.05
N LYS A 122 4.51 -31.72 1.99
CA LYS A 122 5.53 -32.29 2.88
C LYS A 122 4.96 -33.36 3.80
N GLU A 123 3.79 -33.10 4.38
CA GLU A 123 3.11 -34.07 5.26
C GLU A 123 2.78 -35.37 4.52
N LEU A 124 2.22 -35.27 3.30
CA LEU A 124 1.94 -36.43 2.45
C LEU A 124 3.20 -37.24 2.13
N GLU A 125 4.29 -36.54 1.79
CA GLU A 125 5.58 -37.17 1.46
C GLU A 125 6.27 -37.80 2.67
N GLU A 126 6.01 -37.35 3.89
CA GLU A 126 6.49 -37.98 5.12
C GLU A 126 5.68 -39.23 5.46
N ASP A 127 4.36 -39.20 5.26
CA ASP A 127 3.49 -40.34 5.54
C ASP A 127 3.67 -41.48 4.53
N VAL A 128 3.99 -41.19 3.27
CA VAL A 128 4.36 -42.21 2.27
C VAL A 128 5.68 -42.91 2.60
N LYS A 129 6.57 -42.27 3.38
CA LYS A 129 7.90 -42.81 3.75
C LYS A 129 7.89 -43.64 5.04
N LYS A 130 6.77 -43.67 5.78
CA LYS A 130 6.59 -44.49 6.99
C LYS A 130 6.03 -45.88 6.64
#